data_AF-A0AAN8LI58-F1
#
_entry.id   AF-A0AAN8LI58-F1
#
_cell.length_a   1.000
_cell.length_b   1.000
_cell.length_c   1.000
_cell.angle_alpha   90.00
_cell.angle_beta   90.00
_cell.angle_gamma   90.00
#
_symmetry.space_group_name_H-M   'P 1'
#
loop_
_entity.id
_entity.type
_entity.pdbx_description
1 polymer ?
#
loop_
_entity_poly.entity_id
_entity_poly.type
_entity_poly.pdbx_seq_one_letter_code
_entity_poly.pdbx_strand_id
1 'polypeptide(L)'
;MYIILIHTITVTSTIPAMTLPRCLYSQQAGDRESEKTPEWQKTAKYDRKLFGRYGSSSGIDPAKLWPNHAQLKEMIAEEREWNPPLQVMLKNVEAKTKEANAKRLAREKLVAANMAKMPKMVADWRKEKREVKQKLKDEKARRERLLAEARERFGYAMDPRSPKFLEMVSEIEKEEKKKRKLMKRRLKEEQSHAPAAASSADSSS
;
A
#
# COMPACT_ATOMS: atom_id res chain seq x y z
N MET A 1 62.02 103.50 -5.29
CA MET A 1 62.45 102.10 -5.49
C MET A 1 61.38 101.21 -4.90
N TYR A 2 60.91 100.23 -5.69
CA TYR A 2 59.85 99.28 -5.35
C TYR A 2 60.28 98.34 -4.21
N ILE A 3 59.42 98.11 -3.23
CA ILE A 3 59.47 96.92 -2.36
C ILE A 3 58.10 96.27 -2.39
N ILE A 4 58.07 95.05 -2.91
CA ILE A 4 56.89 94.23 -3.21
C ILE A 4 56.39 93.60 -1.90
N LEU A 5 55.15 93.91 -1.52
CA LEU A 5 54.44 93.23 -0.43
C LEU A 5 54.01 91.84 -0.91
N ILE A 6 54.65 90.77 -0.44
CA ILE A 6 54.15 89.40 -0.61
C ILE A 6 53.45 89.00 0.68
N HIS A 7 52.14 89.26 0.76
CA HIS A 7 51.28 88.66 1.78
C HIS A 7 50.79 87.31 1.27
N THR A 8 51.26 86.23 1.88
CA THR A 8 50.73 84.88 1.69
C THR A 8 49.37 84.78 2.36
N ILE A 9 48.29 84.84 1.58
CA ILE A 9 46.92 84.58 2.06
C ILE A 9 46.69 83.06 1.99
N THR A 10 46.78 82.37 3.13
CA THR A 10 46.28 80.99 3.26
C THR A 10 44.76 81.05 3.40
N VAL A 11 44.03 80.82 2.32
CA VAL A 11 42.56 80.64 2.36
C VAL A 11 42.27 79.20 2.79
N THR A 12 42.03 79.00 4.10
CA THR A 12 41.40 77.77 4.57
C THR A 12 39.91 77.82 4.21
N SER A 13 39.56 77.24 3.06
CA SER A 13 38.16 77.03 2.67
C SER A 13 37.55 75.93 3.56
N THR A 14 36.81 76.32 4.59
CA THR A 14 36.00 75.41 5.39
C THR A 14 34.70 75.12 4.62
N ILE A 15 34.67 74.03 3.86
CA ILE A 15 33.45 73.58 3.17
C ILE A 15 32.43 73.10 4.23
N PRO A 16 31.23 73.69 4.34
CA PRO A 16 30.22 73.19 5.27
C PRO A 16 29.72 71.83 4.78
N ALA A 17 29.81 70.81 5.64
CA ALA A 17 29.22 69.50 5.34
C ALA A 17 27.69 69.63 5.20
N MET A 18 27.14 69.17 4.09
CA MET A 18 25.69 69.03 3.93
C MET A 18 25.15 68.11 5.04
N THR A 19 24.10 68.56 5.72
CA THR A 19 23.43 67.77 6.75
C THR A 19 22.94 66.46 6.14
N LEU A 20 23.30 65.34 6.77
CA LEU A 20 22.83 64.03 6.35
C LEU A 20 21.30 63.99 6.29
N PRO A 21 20.71 63.34 5.27
CA PRO A 21 19.27 63.20 5.19
C PRO A 21 18.77 62.44 6.43
N ARG A 22 18.09 63.16 7.32
CA ARG A 22 17.41 62.55 8.46
C ARG A 22 16.12 61.92 7.95
N CYS A 23 15.90 60.65 8.26
CA CYS A 23 14.60 60.04 8.08
C CYS A 23 13.60 60.86 8.91
N LEU A 24 12.68 61.53 8.22
CA LEU A 24 11.68 62.37 8.89
C LEU A 24 10.84 61.46 9.78
N TYR A 25 11.00 61.61 11.08
CA TYR A 25 10.21 60.91 12.11
C TYR A 25 8.83 61.57 12.26
N SER A 26 8.29 62.14 11.17
CA SER A 26 7.02 62.84 11.18
C SER A 26 5.93 61.93 10.63
N GLN A 27 4.77 62.03 11.26
CA GLN A 27 3.57 61.27 10.97
C GLN A 27 2.98 61.72 9.64
N GLN A 28 3.51 61.22 8.53
CA GLN A 28 2.89 61.43 7.24
C GLN A 28 1.75 60.43 7.04
N ALA A 29 0.60 60.76 7.63
CA ALA A 29 -0.66 60.40 7.03
C ALA A 29 -0.80 61.30 5.79
N GLY A 30 -0.47 60.78 4.61
CA GLY A 30 -0.75 61.51 3.36
C GLY A 30 -2.24 61.79 3.24
N ASP A 31 -2.59 62.83 2.49
CA ASP A 31 -3.99 63.19 2.25
C ASP A 31 -4.73 62.01 1.60
N ARG A 32 -5.63 61.39 2.36
CA ARG A 32 -6.37 60.18 1.96
C ARG A 32 -7.20 60.39 0.69
N GLU A 33 -7.68 61.61 0.50
CA GLU A 33 -8.49 62.04 -0.65
C GLU A 33 -7.65 62.40 -1.89
N SER A 34 -6.32 62.43 -1.77
CA SER A 34 -5.48 62.76 -2.91
C SER A 34 -5.31 61.57 -3.87
N GLU A 35 -5.43 61.85 -5.17
CA GLU A 35 -5.20 60.85 -6.23
C GLU A 35 -3.73 60.41 -6.30
N LYS A 36 -2.81 61.24 -5.79
CA LYS A 36 -1.36 60.96 -5.75
C LYS A 36 -1.00 59.92 -4.69
N THR A 37 -1.89 59.64 -3.74
CA THR A 37 -1.67 58.64 -2.68
C THR A 37 -2.05 57.24 -3.17
N PRO A 38 -1.15 56.23 -3.06
CA PRO A 38 -1.45 54.89 -3.50
C PRO A 38 -2.52 54.23 -2.61
N GLU A 39 -3.40 53.41 -3.21
CA GLU A 39 -4.57 52.81 -2.56
C GLU A 39 -4.26 52.02 -1.27
N TRP A 40 -3.10 51.37 -1.21
CA TRP A 40 -2.70 50.62 -0.02
C TRP A 40 -2.44 51.51 1.21
N GLN A 41 -2.09 52.79 1.02
CA GLN A 41 -1.94 53.76 2.13
C GLN A 41 -3.29 54.25 2.67
N LYS A 42 -4.36 54.17 1.87
CA LYS A 42 -5.72 54.56 2.26
C LYS A 42 -6.44 53.47 3.07
N THR A 43 -5.91 52.25 3.09
CA THR A 43 -6.54 51.08 3.72
C THR A 43 -6.35 51.07 5.25
N ALA A 44 -7.30 50.51 6.01
CA ALA A 44 -7.19 50.28 7.46
C ALA A 44 -5.97 49.41 7.88
N LYS A 45 -5.35 48.70 6.93
CA LYS A 45 -4.09 47.97 7.12
C LYS A 45 -2.91 48.93 7.32
N TYR A 46 -2.88 50.05 6.61
CA TYR A 46 -1.85 51.09 6.78
C TYR A 46 -2.00 51.80 8.12
N ASP A 47 -3.24 52.12 8.51
CA ASP A 47 -3.55 52.69 9.83
C ASP A 47 -3.01 51.80 10.96
N ARG A 48 -3.29 50.50 10.92
CA ARG A 48 -2.74 49.53 11.88
C ARG A 48 -1.21 49.51 11.90
N LYS A 49 -0.56 49.61 10.74
CA LYS A 49 0.90 49.68 10.63
C LYS A 49 1.47 50.95 11.25
N LEU A 50 0.81 52.10 11.05
CA LEU A 50 1.24 53.38 11.59
C LEU A 50 1.10 53.41 13.12
N PHE A 51 -0.05 52.95 13.63
CA PHE A 51 -0.28 52.79 15.06
C PHE A 51 0.71 51.82 15.71
N GLY A 52 1.05 50.71 15.04
CA GLY A 52 2.08 49.78 15.54
C GLY A 52 3.50 50.38 15.62
N ARG A 53 3.82 51.39 14.79
CA ARG A 53 5.15 52.03 14.77
C ARG A 53 5.26 53.20 15.75
N TYR A 54 4.22 54.02 15.83
CA TYR A 54 4.23 55.28 16.56
C TYR A 54 3.30 55.29 17.78
N GLY A 55 2.56 54.21 18.01
CA GLY A 55 1.59 54.09 19.11
C GLY A 55 0.49 55.14 19.01
N SER A 56 -0.01 55.58 20.17
CA SER A 56 -1.04 56.62 20.28
C SER A 56 -0.64 57.97 19.68
N SER A 57 0.66 58.21 19.49
CA SER A 57 1.10 59.46 18.87
C SER A 57 0.61 59.60 17.44
N SER A 58 0.30 58.50 16.73
CA SER A 58 -0.17 58.52 15.34
C SER A 58 -1.59 59.08 15.15
N GLY A 59 -2.31 59.41 16.22
CA GLY A 59 -3.66 59.99 16.16
C GLY A 59 -4.75 59.06 15.60
N ILE A 60 -4.48 57.76 15.53
CA ILE A 60 -5.45 56.75 15.05
C ILE A 60 -6.24 56.24 16.26
N ASP A 61 -7.56 56.24 16.14
CA ASP A 61 -8.45 55.68 17.16
C ASP A 61 -8.19 54.17 17.34
N PRO A 62 -7.81 53.71 18.55
CA PRO A 62 -7.60 52.29 18.83
C PRO A 62 -8.81 51.41 18.55
N ALA A 63 -10.04 51.94 18.66
CA ALA A 63 -11.25 51.16 18.43
C ALA A 63 -11.36 50.65 16.98
N LYS A 64 -10.85 51.44 16.01
CA LYS A 64 -10.86 51.11 14.58
C LYS A 64 -9.87 49.98 14.21
N LEU A 65 -8.97 49.60 15.11
CA LEU A 65 -7.99 48.54 14.87
C LEU A 65 -8.63 47.15 14.95
N TRP A 66 -9.71 47.02 15.72
CA TRP A 66 -10.47 45.78 15.84
C TRP A 66 -11.35 45.55 14.60
N PRO A 67 -11.59 44.28 14.20
CA PRO A 67 -12.49 43.98 13.11
C PRO A 67 -13.89 44.54 13.35
N ASN A 68 -14.56 44.98 12.27
CA ASN A 68 -15.96 45.32 12.35
C ASN A 68 -16.81 44.05 12.59
N HIS A 69 -18.02 44.19 13.11
CA HIS A 69 -18.92 43.07 13.41
C HIS A 69 -19.20 42.17 12.20
N ALA A 70 -19.29 42.74 10.99
CA ALA A 70 -19.43 41.96 9.75
C ALA A 70 -18.18 41.08 9.48
N GLN A 71 -16.99 41.69 9.55
CA GLN A 71 -15.71 40.98 9.37
C GLN A 71 -15.51 39.91 10.45
N LEU A 72 -15.91 40.19 11.69
CA LEU A 72 -15.84 39.21 12.78
C LEU A 72 -16.73 37.99 12.51
N LYS A 73 -17.94 38.18 11.98
CA LYS A 73 -18.82 37.06 11.61
C LYS A 73 -18.21 36.21 10.49
N GLU A 74 -17.63 36.84 9.48
CA GLU A 74 -16.93 36.14 8.39
C GLU A 74 -15.77 35.31 8.94
N MET A 75 -14.91 35.91 9.76
CA MET A 75 -13.79 35.21 10.40
C MET A 75 -14.25 34.02 11.27
N ILE A 76 -15.33 34.19 12.05
CA ILE A 76 -15.89 33.10 12.88
C ILE A 76 -16.49 32.00 12.00
N ALA A 77 -17.13 32.35 10.89
CA ALA A 77 -17.69 31.36 9.96
C ALA A 77 -16.58 30.55 9.28
N GLU A 78 -15.52 31.22 8.81
CA GLU A 78 -14.33 30.57 8.23
C GLU A 78 -13.65 29.66 9.26
N GLU A 79 -13.45 30.13 10.49
CA GLU A 79 -12.84 29.32 11.55
C GLU A 79 -13.67 28.09 11.86
N ARG A 80 -15.01 28.20 11.93
CA ARG A 80 -15.88 27.04 12.19
C ARG A 80 -15.86 26.01 11.07
N GLU A 81 -15.76 26.46 9.82
CA GLU A 81 -15.72 25.59 8.64
C GLU A 81 -14.38 24.82 8.57
N TRP A 82 -13.27 25.54 8.72
CA TRP A 82 -11.93 24.96 8.49
C TRP A 82 -11.29 24.39 9.76
N ASN A 83 -11.61 24.93 10.93
CA ASN A 83 -11.04 24.56 12.23
C ASN A 83 -12.11 23.96 13.14
N PRO A 84 -12.46 22.66 12.95
CA PRO A 84 -13.43 22.00 13.80
C PRO A 84 -12.95 21.95 15.26
N PRO A 85 -13.88 21.85 16.23
CA PRO A 85 -13.52 21.77 17.63
C PRO A 85 -12.79 20.45 17.95
N LEU A 86 -11.92 20.49 18.97
CA LEU A 86 -11.09 19.36 19.38
C LEU A 86 -11.90 18.06 19.61
N GLN A 87 -13.10 18.17 20.18
CA GLN A 87 -13.97 17.02 20.43
C GLN A 87 -14.34 16.27 19.15
N VAL A 88 -14.58 16.99 18.04
CA VAL A 88 -14.89 16.39 16.74
C VAL A 88 -13.65 15.69 16.18
N MET A 89 -12.47 16.31 16.32
CA MET A 89 -11.21 15.70 15.90
C MET A 89 -10.92 14.39 16.63
N LEU A 90 -11.12 14.37 17.96
CA LEU A 90 -10.93 13.16 18.78
C LEU A 90 -11.86 12.04 18.34
N LYS A 91 -13.16 12.33 18.13
CA LYS A 91 -14.13 11.35 17.60
C LYS A 91 -13.71 10.79 16.24
N ASN A 92 -13.20 11.64 15.35
CA ASN A 92 -12.72 11.21 14.03
C ASN A 92 -11.48 10.30 14.14
N VAL A 93 -10.55 10.60 15.06
CA VAL A 93 -9.39 9.76 15.34
C VAL A 93 -9.83 8.41 15.92
N GLU A 94 -10.75 8.40 16.88
CA GLU A 94 -11.31 7.18 17.44
C GLU A 94 -12.01 6.32 16.37
N ALA A 95 -12.79 6.93 15.47
CA ALA A 95 -13.44 6.19 14.37
C ALA A 95 -12.40 5.56 13.44
N LYS A 96 -11.41 6.34 12.99
CA LYS A 96 -10.32 5.86 12.11
C LYS A 96 -9.51 4.73 12.76
N THR A 97 -9.18 4.85 14.04
CA THR A 97 -8.42 3.83 14.78
C THR A 97 -9.24 2.55 14.95
N LYS A 98 -10.54 2.65 15.27
CA LYS A 98 -11.44 1.48 15.34
C LYS A 98 -11.54 0.75 14.01
N GLU A 99 -11.72 1.48 12.90
CA GLU A 99 -11.77 0.89 11.56
C GLU A 99 -10.46 0.21 11.17
N ALA A 100 -9.31 0.86 11.42
CA ALA A 100 -7.99 0.29 11.15
C ALA A 100 -7.77 -1.00 11.97
N ASN A 101 -8.14 -0.98 13.25
CA ASN A 101 -8.04 -2.13 14.13
C ASN A 101 -8.95 -3.28 13.66
N ALA A 102 -10.18 -2.99 13.25
CA ALA A 102 -11.10 -4.00 12.72
C ALA A 102 -10.54 -4.65 11.44
N LYS A 103 -10.00 -3.85 10.51
CA LYS A 103 -9.34 -4.35 9.29
C LYS A 103 -8.13 -5.23 9.61
N ARG A 104 -7.30 -4.82 10.58
CA ARG A 104 -6.15 -5.60 11.05
C ARG A 104 -6.58 -6.95 11.61
N LEU A 105 -7.56 -6.96 12.53
CA LEU A 105 -8.08 -8.19 13.13
C LEU A 105 -8.70 -9.12 12.11
N ALA A 106 -9.45 -8.59 11.12
CA ALA A 106 -10.02 -9.39 10.05
C ALA A 106 -8.93 -10.07 9.21
N ARG A 107 -7.85 -9.34 8.89
CA ARG A 107 -6.69 -9.88 8.18
C ARG A 107 -5.99 -10.97 9.00
N GLU A 108 -5.75 -10.72 10.28
CA GLU A 108 -5.12 -11.70 11.18
C GLU A 108 -5.95 -12.99 11.29
N LYS A 109 -7.28 -12.87 11.42
CA LYS A 109 -8.19 -14.03 11.43
C LYS A 109 -8.12 -14.84 10.13
N LEU A 110 -8.08 -14.16 8.98
CA LEU A 110 -7.96 -14.82 7.68
C LEU A 110 -6.62 -15.54 7.56
N VAL A 111 -5.52 -14.90 7.96
CA VAL A 111 -4.18 -15.52 7.95
C VAL A 111 -4.15 -16.73 8.87
N ALA A 112 -4.70 -16.64 10.08
CA ALA A 112 -4.76 -17.76 11.02
C ALA A 112 -5.55 -18.96 10.46
N ALA A 113 -6.71 -18.71 9.85
CA ALA A 113 -7.51 -19.76 9.20
C ALA A 113 -6.76 -20.42 8.03
N ASN A 114 -6.08 -19.64 7.20
CA ASN A 114 -5.26 -20.16 6.12
C ASN A 114 -4.08 -20.97 6.65
N MET A 115 -3.37 -20.47 7.66
CA MET A 115 -2.25 -21.17 8.30
C MET A 115 -2.68 -22.50 8.92
N ALA A 116 -3.88 -22.58 9.49
CA ALA A 116 -4.42 -23.84 10.01
C ALA A 116 -4.72 -24.86 8.88
N LYS A 117 -5.11 -24.40 7.69
CA LYS A 117 -5.36 -25.26 6.51
C LYS A 117 -4.07 -25.72 5.83
N MET A 118 -3.00 -24.94 5.91
CA MET A 118 -1.74 -25.19 5.20
C MET A 118 -1.12 -26.57 5.45
N PRO A 119 -1.01 -27.09 6.70
CA PRO A 119 -0.40 -28.40 6.94
C PRO A 119 -1.09 -29.54 6.19
N LYS A 120 -2.43 -29.52 6.12
CA LYS A 120 -3.21 -30.51 5.36
C LYS A 120 -2.90 -30.41 3.87
N MET A 121 -2.92 -29.19 3.31
CA MET A 121 -2.60 -28.97 1.89
C MET A 121 -1.18 -29.41 1.53
N VAL A 122 -0.20 -29.15 2.40
CA VAL A 122 1.18 -29.61 2.20
C VAL A 122 1.27 -31.13 2.24
N ALA A 123 0.55 -31.79 3.16
CA ALA A 123 0.52 -33.25 3.24
C ALA A 123 -0.09 -33.87 1.98
N ASP A 124 -1.20 -33.31 1.49
CA ASP A 124 -1.89 -33.78 0.29
C ASP A 124 -1.00 -33.58 -0.95
N TRP A 125 -0.38 -32.40 -1.11
CA TRP A 125 0.59 -32.16 -2.19
C TRP A 125 1.78 -33.14 -2.16
N ARG A 126 2.32 -33.41 -0.97
CA ARG A 126 3.41 -34.40 -0.81
C ARG A 126 2.95 -35.81 -1.20
N LYS A 127 1.71 -36.19 -0.88
CA LYS A 127 1.14 -37.49 -1.28
C LYS A 127 1.00 -37.57 -2.80
N GLU A 128 0.39 -36.57 -3.43
CA GLU A 128 0.25 -36.51 -4.88
C GLU A 128 1.61 -36.62 -5.59
N LYS A 129 2.63 -35.89 -5.11
CA LYS A 129 3.98 -35.99 -5.67
C LYS A 129 4.59 -37.39 -5.53
N ARG A 130 4.35 -38.08 -4.42
CA ARG A 130 4.79 -39.46 -4.23
C ARG A 130 4.05 -40.42 -5.15
N GLU A 131 2.74 -40.28 -5.28
CA GLU A 131 1.91 -41.11 -6.15
C GLU A 131 2.31 -40.94 -7.62
N VAL A 132 2.53 -39.70 -8.08
CA VAL A 132 3.04 -39.44 -9.43
C VAL A 132 4.39 -40.11 -9.64
N LYS A 133 5.31 -39.99 -8.67
CA LYS A 133 6.62 -40.65 -8.76
C LYS A 133 6.52 -42.17 -8.77
N GLN A 134 5.60 -42.75 -7.99
CA GLN A 134 5.35 -44.19 -7.97
C GLN A 134 4.77 -44.66 -9.30
N LYS A 135 3.73 -44.00 -9.82
CA LYS A 135 3.15 -44.31 -11.15
C LYS A 135 4.21 -44.26 -12.26
N LEU A 136 5.09 -43.26 -12.26
CA LEU A 136 6.18 -43.19 -13.23
C LEU A 136 7.19 -44.35 -13.10
N LYS A 137 7.50 -44.78 -11.88
CA LYS A 137 8.35 -45.95 -11.64
C LYS A 137 7.67 -47.24 -12.07
N ASP A 138 6.40 -47.41 -11.75
CA ASP A 138 5.62 -48.59 -12.11
C ASP A 138 5.44 -48.70 -13.63
N GLU A 139 5.20 -47.58 -14.31
CA GLU A 139 5.19 -47.53 -15.77
C GLU A 139 6.56 -47.86 -16.38
N LYS A 140 7.65 -47.34 -15.81
CA LYS A 140 9.01 -47.67 -16.26
C LYS A 140 9.28 -49.17 -16.10
N ALA A 141 8.96 -49.73 -14.93
CA ALA A 141 9.10 -51.17 -14.67
C ALA A 141 8.20 -52.02 -15.58
N ARG A 142 6.96 -51.58 -15.86
CA ARG A 142 6.07 -52.25 -16.81
C ARG A 142 6.65 -52.24 -18.22
N ARG A 143 7.19 -51.09 -18.67
CA ARG A 143 7.87 -50.97 -19.98
C ARG A 143 9.09 -51.88 -20.05
N GLU A 144 9.91 -51.93 -19.01
CA GLU A 144 11.09 -52.80 -18.95
C GLU A 144 10.72 -54.29 -18.97
N ARG A 145 9.66 -54.70 -18.26
CA ARG A 145 9.14 -56.08 -18.30
C ARG A 145 8.67 -56.49 -19.69
N LEU A 146 7.91 -55.63 -20.37
CA LEU A 146 7.43 -55.89 -21.74
C LEU A 146 8.60 -55.98 -22.73
N LEU A 147 9.65 -55.16 -22.55
CA LEU A 147 10.86 -55.24 -23.36
C LEU A 147 11.67 -56.52 -23.11
N ALA A 148 11.74 -56.98 -21.86
CA ALA A 148 12.41 -58.24 -21.52
C ALA A 148 11.66 -59.44 -22.13
N GLU A 149 10.33 -59.48 -22.02
CA GLU A 149 9.52 -60.54 -22.61
C GLU A 149 9.64 -60.58 -24.14
N ALA A 150 9.69 -59.41 -24.80
CA ALA A 150 9.96 -59.33 -26.24
C ALA A 150 11.35 -59.89 -26.60
N ARG A 151 12.37 -59.64 -25.78
CA ARG A 151 13.73 -60.17 -26.01
C ARG A 151 13.75 -61.70 -25.88
N GLU A 152 13.06 -62.26 -24.89
CA GLU A 152 12.97 -63.72 -24.73
C GLU A 152 12.22 -64.38 -25.91
N ARG A 153 11.17 -63.73 -26.42
CA ARG A 153 10.34 -64.29 -27.49
C ARG A 153 11.01 -64.21 -28.86
N PHE A 154 11.69 -63.11 -29.16
CA PHE A 154 12.25 -62.84 -30.49
C PHE A 154 13.77 -62.99 -30.57
N GLY A 155 14.48 -63.00 -29.45
CA GLY A 155 15.93 -63.22 -29.38
C GLY A 155 16.81 -61.99 -29.68
N TYR A 156 16.22 -60.82 -29.97
CA TYR A 156 16.96 -59.57 -30.21
C TYR A 156 16.25 -58.34 -29.60
N ALA A 157 16.97 -57.23 -29.46
CA ALA A 157 16.42 -55.99 -28.89
C ALA A 157 15.44 -55.31 -29.86
N MET A 158 14.15 -55.34 -29.53
CA MET A 158 13.06 -54.72 -30.29
C MET A 158 12.77 -53.28 -29.86
N ASP A 159 12.44 -52.42 -30.83
CA ASP A 159 11.95 -51.06 -30.60
C ASP A 159 10.46 -51.09 -30.16
N PRO A 160 10.09 -50.40 -29.06
CA PRO A 160 8.71 -50.23 -28.62
C PRO A 160 7.71 -49.74 -29.69
N ARG A 161 8.16 -49.03 -30.73
CA ARG A 161 7.28 -48.47 -31.78
C ARG A 161 6.98 -49.44 -32.92
N SER A 162 7.68 -50.57 -32.98
CA SER A 162 7.54 -51.53 -34.08
C SER A 162 6.16 -52.21 -34.09
N PRO A 163 5.59 -52.52 -35.28
CA PRO A 163 4.26 -53.14 -35.38
C PRO A 163 4.21 -54.52 -34.71
N LYS A 164 5.28 -55.31 -34.80
CA LYS A 164 5.40 -56.63 -34.17
C LYS A 164 5.32 -56.57 -32.65
N PHE A 165 5.91 -55.54 -32.03
CA PHE A 165 5.84 -55.35 -30.57
C PHE A 165 4.42 -55.00 -30.13
N LEU A 166 3.71 -54.17 -30.89
CA LEU A 166 2.33 -53.79 -30.59
C LEU A 166 1.36 -54.98 -30.69
N GLU A 167 1.54 -55.85 -31.68
CA GLU A 167 0.75 -57.10 -31.81
C GLU A 167 0.96 -58.01 -30.60
N MET A 168 2.22 -58.27 -30.22
CA MET A 168 2.58 -59.06 -29.05
C MET A 168 1.98 -58.48 -27.75
N VAL A 169 2.11 -57.17 -27.51
CA VAL A 169 1.50 -56.52 -26.33
C VAL A 169 -0.02 -56.70 -26.34
N SER A 170 -0.66 -56.62 -27.52
CA SER A 170 -2.11 -56.82 -27.64
C SER A 170 -2.55 -58.25 -27.29
N GLU A 171 -1.72 -59.26 -27.57
CA GLU A 171 -1.96 -60.65 -27.19
C GLU A 171 -1.84 -60.83 -25.68
N ILE A 172 -0.78 -60.30 -25.07
CA ILE A 172 -0.56 -60.32 -23.61
C ILE A 172 -1.73 -59.64 -22.89
N GLU A 173 -2.18 -58.48 -23.35
CA GLU A 173 -3.31 -57.76 -22.75
C GLU A 173 -4.63 -58.54 -22.88
N LYS A 174 -4.85 -59.26 -23.99
CA LYS A 174 -6.04 -60.14 -24.16
C LYS A 174 -5.98 -61.31 -23.18
N GLU A 175 -4.82 -61.93 -23.00
CA GLU A 175 -4.63 -63.02 -22.05
C GLU A 175 -4.79 -62.58 -20.59
N GLU A 176 -4.18 -61.45 -20.21
CA GLU A 176 -4.35 -60.88 -18.88
C GLU A 176 -5.81 -60.50 -18.62
N LYS A 177 -6.52 -59.93 -19.59
CA LYS A 177 -7.94 -59.59 -19.46
C LYS A 177 -8.80 -60.84 -19.24
N LYS A 178 -8.50 -61.96 -19.93
CA LYS A 178 -9.16 -63.25 -19.70
C LYS A 178 -8.87 -63.78 -18.30
N LYS A 179 -7.60 -63.78 -17.87
CA LYS A 179 -7.18 -64.21 -16.52
C LYS A 179 -7.82 -63.37 -15.42
N ARG A 180 -7.83 -62.04 -15.55
CA ARG A 180 -8.49 -61.11 -14.60
C ARG A 180 -10.00 -61.32 -14.52
N LYS A 181 -10.68 -61.56 -15.66
CA LYS A 181 -12.11 -61.88 -15.67
C LYS A 181 -12.41 -63.19 -14.95
N LEU A 182 -11.59 -64.22 -15.16
CA LEU A 182 -11.75 -65.51 -14.47
C LEU A 182 -11.49 -65.38 -12.97
N MET A 183 -10.45 -64.66 -12.55
CA MET A 183 -10.18 -64.42 -11.12
C MET A 183 -11.27 -63.58 -10.46
N LYS A 184 -11.79 -62.55 -11.14
CA LYS A 184 -12.92 -61.76 -10.63
C LYS A 184 -14.21 -62.59 -10.52
N ARG A 185 -14.44 -63.51 -11.47
CA ARG A 185 -15.57 -64.43 -11.44
C ARG A 185 -15.45 -65.42 -10.27
N ARG A 186 -14.28 -66.01 -10.06
CA ARG A 186 -13.99 -66.90 -8.92
C ARG A 186 -14.16 -66.20 -7.58
N LEU A 187 -13.60 -64.99 -7.40
CA LEU A 187 -13.78 -64.19 -6.18
C LEU A 187 -15.25 -63.83 -5.93
N LYS A 188 -16.04 -63.63 -6.99
CA LYS A 188 -17.48 -63.37 -6.88
C LYS A 188 -18.27 -64.63 -6.51
N GLU A 189 -17.89 -65.79 -7.05
CA GLU A 189 -18.45 -67.10 -6.71
C GLU A 189 -18.10 -67.50 -5.26
N GLU A 190 -16.89 -67.17 -4.79
CA GLU A 190 -16.44 -67.33 -3.39
C GLU A 190 -17.15 -66.37 -2.43
N GLN A 191 -17.35 -65.10 -2.81
CA GLN A 191 -18.16 -64.16 -2.03
C GLN A 191 -19.66 -64.52 -1.98
N SER A 192 -20.17 -65.24 -2.98
CA SER A 192 -21.56 -65.73 -2.98
C SER A 192 -21.72 -67.11 -2.32
N HIS A 193 -20.64 -67.88 -2.17
CA HIS A 193 -20.60 -69.14 -1.40
C HIS A 193 -20.15 -68.95 0.07
N ALA A 194 -19.69 -67.75 0.46
CA ALA A 194 -19.51 -67.40 1.86
C ALA A 194 -20.88 -67.21 2.54
N PRO A 195 -21.27 -68.05 3.52
CA PRO A 195 -22.62 -68.06 4.08
C PRO A 195 -22.90 -66.84 4.96
N ALA A 196 -24.18 -66.48 5.04
CA ALA A 196 -24.77 -65.57 6.02
C ALA A 196 -24.63 -66.09 7.47
N ALA A 197 -23.39 -66.22 7.96
CA ALA A 197 -23.07 -66.73 9.30
C ALA A 197 -22.71 -65.61 10.31
N ALA A 198 -23.01 -64.34 9.99
CA ALA A 198 -22.72 -63.20 10.89
C ALA A 198 -23.84 -62.15 10.99
N SER A 199 -25.10 -62.50 10.67
CA SER A 199 -26.26 -61.63 10.88
C SER A 199 -27.36 -62.24 11.76
N SER A 200 -27.00 -63.16 12.66
CA SER A 200 -27.92 -63.74 13.65
C SER A 200 -27.33 -63.80 15.06
N ALA A 201 -26.54 -62.80 15.46
CA ALA A 201 -26.08 -62.62 16.83
C ALA A 201 -25.91 -61.13 17.14
N ASP A 202 -27.02 -60.42 17.33
CA ASP A 202 -27.21 -59.40 18.39
C ASP A 202 -28.61 -58.79 18.27
N SER A 203 -29.55 -59.47 18.91
CA SER A 203 -30.84 -58.93 19.33
C SER A 203 -31.13 -59.47 20.73
N SER A 204 -30.45 -58.96 21.76
CA SER A 204 -30.75 -59.22 23.17
C SER A 204 -30.00 -58.24 24.10
N SER A 205 -30.77 -57.44 24.85
CA SER A 205 -30.41 -56.49 25.93
C SER A 205 -29.94 -55.09 25.54
#